data_AF-A0A554JLV3-F1
#
_entry.id   AF-A0A554JLV3-F1
#
_cell.length_a   1.000
_cell.length_b   1.000
_cell.length_c   1.000
_cell.angle_alpha   90.00
_cell.angle_beta   90.00
_cell.angle_gamma   90.00
#
_symmetry.space_group_name_H-M   'P 1'
#
loop_
_entity.id
_entity.type
_entity.pdbx_description
1 polymer ?
#
loop_
_entity_poly.entity_id
_entity_poly.type
_entity_poly.pdbx_seq_one_letter_code
_entity_poly.pdbx_strand_id
1 'polypeptide(L)'
;MKILAPYTRSLSSCALILLMSTMVLLVPLPGCAQERLVPCGTRGGPECTICHLLELAQRVLRFVITRVAFLVTAAMLVYGGFLMIVPAFGGEKSLGQQQRGKTVIFNALIGIAIVFFAWLAIDTLIKVLGGKIVAGRSAGNISTGRGFGPWNAIQCTVKDAPPPPWAVACKTPGQKQDVDGFDVCAPGFQQFVQQATADGKGGASVRANRAGGTCSPEIAKRLDEDKQLIIALADQYKVDPAVIQAMGIQESHWNKQVPPTREKDGSYAYGPMQIRMDTACTIHQSFCSGETPDNIKRLQEPKNNFEIATRYYARLKQKYGNDRLAIAAYNGGWNTPSQVCATGRAWECKWDRDKNGNLVENTGFKHLRETHMPNVLNNLALIREGKCK
;
A
#
# COMPACT_ATOMS: atom_id res chain seq x y z
N MET A 1 55.32 24.07 56.76
CA MET A 1 55.09 24.82 55.51
C MET A 1 54.90 23.82 54.37
N LYS A 2 53.76 23.93 53.68
CA LYS A 2 53.37 23.29 52.40
C LYS A 2 53.08 21.77 52.37
N ILE A 3 51.78 21.49 52.52
CA ILE A 3 51.04 20.36 51.93
C ILE A 3 50.63 20.80 50.50
N LEU A 4 50.90 20.00 49.46
CA LEU A 4 50.26 20.14 48.14
C LEU A 4 49.97 18.78 47.46
N ALA A 5 48.67 18.42 47.53
CA ALA A 5 47.75 17.86 46.52
C ALA A 5 48.11 16.65 45.61
N PRO A 6 47.27 15.59 45.63
CA PRO A 6 47.04 14.67 44.51
C PRO A 6 45.68 15.01 43.84
N TYR A 7 45.64 15.93 42.87
CA TYR A 7 44.38 16.35 42.21
C TYR A 7 44.43 16.34 40.67
N THR A 8 45.31 15.53 40.05
CA THR A 8 45.48 15.53 38.58
C THR A 8 44.81 14.37 37.84
N ARG A 9 44.44 13.27 38.52
CA ARG A 9 43.82 12.10 37.85
C ARG A 9 42.32 12.23 37.58
N SER A 10 41.58 13.02 38.37
CA SER A 10 40.11 13.13 38.24
C SER A 10 39.67 14.09 37.13
N LEU A 11 40.39 15.19 36.88
CA LEU A 11 40.05 16.14 35.82
C LEU A 11 40.27 15.57 34.41
N SER A 12 41.31 14.75 34.22
CA SER A 12 41.63 14.15 32.91
C SER A 12 40.57 13.14 32.46
N SER A 13 39.98 12.40 33.41
CA SER A 13 38.91 11.43 33.11
C SER A 13 37.59 12.11 32.70
N CYS A 14 37.24 13.25 33.31
CA CYS A 14 36.06 14.04 32.89
C CYS A 14 36.26 14.72 31.53
N ALA A 15 37.45 15.28 31.27
CA ALA A 15 37.78 15.86 29.96
C ALA A 15 37.74 14.79 28.84
N LEU A 16 38.14 13.56 29.13
CA LEU A 16 38.12 12.42 28.21
C LEU A 16 36.69 11.96 27.84
N ILE A 17 35.79 11.92 28.82
CA ILE A 17 34.37 11.60 28.60
C ILE A 17 33.69 12.71 27.79
N LEU A 18 34.03 13.97 28.06
CA LEU A 18 33.54 15.13 27.31
C LEU A 18 34.07 15.16 25.86
N LEU A 19 35.32 14.76 25.61
CA LEU A 19 35.92 14.73 24.26
C LEU A 19 35.38 13.56 23.42
N MET A 20 35.17 12.40 24.03
CA MET A 20 34.51 11.26 23.37
C MET A 20 33.02 11.54 23.10
N SER A 21 32.33 12.18 24.04
CA SER A 21 30.91 12.56 23.88
C SER A 21 30.71 13.64 22.81
N THR A 22 31.59 14.66 22.77
CA THR A 22 31.53 15.72 21.74
C THR A 22 31.90 15.22 20.35
N MET A 23 32.84 14.27 20.21
CA MET A 23 33.16 13.68 18.90
C MET A 23 32.04 12.77 18.37
N VAL A 24 31.29 12.08 19.26
CA VAL A 24 30.08 11.33 18.91
C VAL A 24 28.94 12.27 18.46
N LEU A 25 28.87 13.48 19.02
CA LEU A 25 27.92 14.54 18.62
C LEU A 25 28.28 15.23 17.29
N LEU A 26 29.55 15.19 16.88
CA LEU A 26 30.05 15.77 15.62
C LEU A 26 29.97 14.80 14.42
N VAL A 27 29.63 13.52 14.65
CA VAL A 27 29.22 12.64 13.55
C VAL A 27 27.89 13.21 13.04
N PRO A 28 27.81 13.68 11.78
CA PRO A 28 26.54 14.14 11.24
C PRO A 28 25.59 12.95 11.30
N LEU A 29 24.68 12.96 12.28
CA LEU A 29 23.53 12.09 12.29
C LEU A 29 22.77 12.48 11.03
N PRO A 30 22.78 11.67 9.97
CA PRO A 30 21.99 11.97 8.79
C PRO A 30 20.56 12.08 9.31
N GLY A 31 19.99 13.28 9.12
CA GLY A 31 18.73 13.69 9.74
C GLY A 31 17.71 12.58 9.67
N CYS A 32 16.93 12.43 10.74
CA CYS A 32 15.98 11.35 10.97
C CYS A 32 14.91 11.23 9.87
N ALA A 33 15.29 10.75 8.69
CA ALA A 33 14.45 9.97 7.81
C ALA A 33 14.70 8.52 8.21
N GLN A 34 13.92 8.01 9.15
CA GLN A 34 13.92 6.57 9.43
C GLN A 34 13.37 5.87 8.18
N GLU A 35 14.25 5.45 7.27
CA GLU A 35 13.90 4.40 6.31
C GLU A 35 13.52 3.19 7.16
N ARG A 36 12.22 2.98 7.36
CA ARG A 36 11.69 1.80 8.04
C ARG A 36 12.31 0.56 7.40
N LEU A 37 12.97 -0.28 8.20
CA LEU A 37 13.60 -1.51 7.71
C LEU A 37 12.55 -2.43 7.08
N VAL A 38 11.39 -2.58 7.73
CA VAL A 38 10.24 -3.31 7.20
C VAL A 38 9.26 -2.31 6.56
N PRO A 39 9.10 -2.29 5.23
CA PRO A 39 8.28 -1.30 4.53
C PRO A 39 6.77 -1.64 4.47
N CYS A 40 6.37 -2.82 4.95
CA CYS A 40 5.01 -3.35 4.79
C CYS A 40 4.45 -3.92 6.10
N GLY A 41 3.17 -4.27 6.13
CA GLY A 41 2.55 -4.96 7.28
C GLY A 41 2.29 -4.09 8.51
N THR A 42 2.42 -2.76 8.39
CA THR A 42 2.01 -1.81 9.45
C THR A 42 0.56 -1.39 9.29
N ARG A 43 -0.13 -1.01 10.38
CA ARG A 43 -1.52 -0.50 10.32
C ARG A 43 -1.63 0.64 9.29
N GLY A 44 -2.37 0.40 8.21
CA GLY A 44 -2.60 1.36 7.11
C GLY A 44 -1.56 1.35 5.98
N GLY A 45 -0.58 0.45 5.99
CA GLY A 45 0.39 0.26 4.89
C GLY A 45 0.01 -0.88 3.95
N PRO A 46 0.64 -0.98 2.76
CA PRO A 46 0.40 -2.08 1.83
C PRO A 46 0.73 -3.44 2.46
N GLU A 47 0.01 -4.48 2.03
CA GLU A 47 0.32 -5.85 2.42
C GLU A 47 1.72 -6.25 1.95
N CYS A 48 2.40 -7.08 2.74
CA CYS A 48 3.74 -7.54 2.41
C CYS A 48 3.70 -8.48 1.21
N THR A 49 4.30 -8.01 0.12
CA THR A 49 4.57 -8.83 -1.07
C THR A 49 6.02 -9.30 -1.06
N ILE A 50 6.35 -10.24 -1.95
CA ILE A 50 7.73 -10.70 -2.16
C ILE A 50 8.65 -9.53 -2.52
N CYS A 51 8.14 -8.50 -3.21
CA CYS A 51 8.90 -7.28 -3.50
C CYS A 51 9.36 -6.55 -2.23
N HIS A 52 8.50 -6.46 -1.22
CA HIS A 52 8.83 -5.82 0.05
C HIS A 52 9.85 -6.63 0.88
N LEU A 53 9.90 -7.95 0.69
CA LEU A 53 10.95 -8.81 1.27
C LEU A 53 12.32 -8.53 0.63
N LEU A 54 12.35 -8.34 -0.70
CA LEU A 54 13.58 -7.97 -1.41
C LEU A 54 14.02 -6.55 -1.05
N GLU A 55 13.10 -5.59 -0.95
CA GLU A 55 13.39 -4.24 -0.45
C GLU A 55 13.93 -4.25 0.98
N LEU A 56 13.37 -5.07 1.87
CA LEU A 56 13.89 -5.25 3.23
C LEU A 56 15.36 -5.69 3.19
N ALA A 57 15.70 -6.67 2.36
CA ALA A 57 17.09 -7.11 2.21
C ALA A 57 18.01 -5.96 1.74
N GLN A 58 17.53 -5.10 0.85
CA GLN A 58 18.29 -3.93 0.40
C GLN A 58 18.46 -2.86 1.46
N ARG A 59 17.40 -2.57 2.23
CA ARG A 59 17.43 -1.64 3.35
C ARG A 59 18.38 -2.14 4.44
N VAL A 60 18.38 -3.45 4.71
CA VAL A 60 19.32 -4.08 5.64
C VAL A 60 20.76 -3.96 5.13
N LEU A 61 21.03 -4.31 3.87
CA LEU A 61 22.39 -4.18 3.31
C LEU A 61 22.87 -2.73 3.32
N ARG A 62 22.01 -1.77 2.96
CA ARG A 62 22.33 -0.34 3.01
C ARG A 62 22.58 0.11 4.45
N PHE A 63 21.76 -0.33 5.42
CA PHE A 63 21.95 -0.01 6.83
C PHE A 63 23.27 -0.57 7.37
N VAL A 64 23.56 -1.85 7.12
CA VAL A 64 24.79 -2.50 7.59
C VAL A 64 26.03 -1.85 6.97
N ILE A 65 26.04 -1.59 5.66
CA ILE A 65 27.20 -1.00 4.98
C ILE A 65 27.35 0.48 5.35
N THR A 66 26.29 1.29 5.26
CA THR A 66 26.41 2.75 5.43
C THR A 66 26.41 3.21 6.88
N ARG A 67 25.71 2.50 7.78
CA ARG A 67 25.62 2.89 9.19
C ARG A 67 26.56 2.06 10.04
N VAL A 68 26.44 0.74 10.00
CA VAL A 68 27.20 -0.12 10.91
C VAL A 68 28.68 -0.15 10.54
N ALA A 69 29.05 -0.44 9.29
CA ALA A 69 30.45 -0.57 8.90
C ALA A 69 31.24 0.73 9.04
N PHE A 70 30.67 1.88 8.64
CA PHE A 70 31.34 3.18 8.83
C PHE A 70 31.46 3.58 10.30
N LEU A 71 30.42 3.37 11.12
CA LEU A 71 30.50 3.68 12.56
C LEU A 71 31.52 2.78 13.28
N VAL A 72 31.52 1.48 12.99
CA VAL A 72 32.49 0.54 13.55
C VAL A 72 33.90 0.90 13.11
N THR A 73 34.11 1.21 11.83
CA THR A 73 35.42 1.64 11.32
C THR A 73 35.89 2.92 12.01
N ALA A 74 35.02 3.94 12.11
CA ALA A 74 35.34 5.17 12.81
C ALA A 74 35.70 4.94 14.29
N ALA A 75 34.93 4.11 15.00
CA ALA A 75 35.22 3.75 16.38
C ALA A 75 36.55 3.01 16.54
N MET A 76 36.87 2.08 15.62
CA MET A 76 38.14 1.36 15.62
C MET A 76 39.33 2.27 15.29
N LEU A 77 39.16 3.25 14.41
CA LEU A 77 40.19 4.25 14.12
C LEU A 77 40.47 5.16 15.32
N VAL A 78 39.42 5.63 16.00
CA VAL A 78 39.55 6.41 17.25
C VAL A 78 40.21 5.58 18.35
N TYR A 79 39.78 4.33 18.53
CA TYR A 79 40.37 3.42 19.52
C TYR A 79 41.83 3.09 19.20
N GLY A 80 42.15 2.79 17.94
CA GLY A 80 43.53 2.56 17.49
C GLY A 80 44.41 3.80 17.65
N GLY A 81 43.90 4.99 17.33
CA GLY A 81 44.59 6.26 17.56
C GLY A 81 44.84 6.54 19.04
N PHE A 82 43.86 6.27 19.90
CA PHE A 82 43.99 6.36 21.35
C PHE A 82 45.11 5.44 21.88
N LEU A 83 45.15 4.17 21.42
CA LEU A 83 46.20 3.22 21.78
C LEU A 83 47.60 3.67 21.32
N MET A 84 47.71 4.51 20.28
CA MET A 84 48.99 5.06 19.84
C MET A 84 49.43 6.29 20.66
N ILE A 85 48.48 7.12 21.09
CA ILE A 85 48.76 8.41 21.74
C ILE A 85 48.94 8.27 23.26
N VAL A 86 48.08 7.50 23.94
CA VAL A 86 48.06 7.45 25.42
C VAL A 86 49.34 6.85 26.05
N PRO A 87 49.92 5.76 25.53
CA PRO A 87 51.17 5.22 26.06
C PRO A 87 52.36 6.17 25.85
N ALA A 88 52.28 7.12 24.91
CA ALA A 88 53.33 8.11 24.68
C ALA A 88 53.51 9.07 25.87
N PHE A 89 52.55 9.14 26.79
CA PHE A 89 52.61 9.94 28.01
C PHE A 89 53.02 9.15 29.28
N GLY A 90 53.37 7.85 29.14
CA GLY A 90 53.51 6.91 30.28
C GLY A 90 54.85 6.16 30.44
N GLY A 91 55.89 6.44 29.64
CA GLY A 91 57.21 5.79 29.75
C GLY A 91 57.34 4.41 29.10
N GLU A 92 58.49 3.72 29.29
CA GLU A 92 59.08 2.59 28.51
C GLU A 92 58.17 1.41 28.06
N LYS A 93 56.93 1.28 28.55
CA LYS A 93 55.95 0.27 28.08
C LYS A 93 55.15 0.72 26.84
N SER A 94 55.57 1.78 26.18
CA SER A 94 54.83 2.45 25.09
C SER A 94 54.89 1.73 23.74
N LEU A 95 55.95 0.96 23.46
CA LEU A 95 56.17 0.33 22.14
C LEU A 95 55.13 -0.75 21.82
N GLY A 96 54.77 -1.61 22.78
CA GLY A 96 53.82 -2.70 22.56
C GLY A 96 52.39 -2.21 22.28
N GLN A 97 51.97 -1.13 22.92
CA GLN A 97 50.65 -0.52 22.74
C GLN A 97 50.56 0.29 21.43
N GLN A 98 51.63 0.98 21.04
CA GLN A 98 51.72 1.66 19.74
C GLN A 98 51.63 0.67 18.58
N GLN A 99 52.28 -0.49 18.69
CA GLN A 99 52.19 -1.53 17.67
C GLN A 99 50.77 -2.08 17.56
N ARG A 100 50.09 -2.31 18.70
CA ARG A 100 48.68 -2.74 18.73
C ARG A 100 47.75 -1.70 18.11
N GLY A 101 47.93 -0.41 18.41
CA GLY A 101 47.14 0.67 17.82
C GLY A 101 47.28 0.73 16.29
N LYS A 102 48.50 0.61 15.77
CA LYS A 102 48.76 0.49 14.32
C LYS A 102 48.04 -0.73 13.73
N THR A 103 48.14 -1.89 14.38
CA THR A 103 47.45 -3.11 13.92
C THR A 103 45.94 -2.92 13.87
N VAL A 104 45.32 -2.29 14.88
CA VAL A 104 43.88 -2.02 14.89
C VAL A 104 43.48 -1.10 13.73
N ILE A 105 44.24 -0.03 13.48
CA ILE A 105 43.98 0.90 12.37
C ILE A 105 44.11 0.18 11.03
N PHE A 106 45.21 -0.54 10.79
CA PHE A 106 45.41 -1.27 9.54
C PHE A 106 44.34 -2.34 9.31
N ASN A 107 43.95 -3.08 10.35
CA ASN A 107 42.89 -4.08 10.25
C ASN A 107 41.53 -3.44 9.94
N ALA A 108 41.22 -2.28 10.51
CA ALA A 108 39.99 -1.54 10.19
C ALA A 108 39.99 -1.06 8.73
N LEU A 109 41.12 -0.55 8.24
CA LEU A 109 41.29 -0.13 6.85
C LEU A 109 41.18 -1.29 5.85
N ILE A 110 41.77 -2.44 6.19
CA ILE A 110 41.63 -3.67 5.40
C ILE A 110 40.17 -4.12 5.39
N GLY A 111 39.48 -4.09 6.55
CA GLY A 111 38.08 -4.46 6.66
C GLY A 111 37.16 -3.63 5.77
N ILE A 112 37.29 -2.30 5.79
CA ILE A 112 36.48 -1.43 4.92
C ILE A 112 36.83 -1.59 3.45
N ALA A 113 38.12 -1.85 3.12
CA ALA A 113 38.53 -2.16 1.75
C ALA A 113 37.90 -3.47 1.25
N ILE A 114 37.86 -4.52 2.07
CA ILE A 114 37.20 -5.79 1.72
C ILE A 114 35.71 -5.57 1.44
N VAL A 115 35.01 -4.81 2.28
CA VAL A 115 33.58 -4.51 2.08
C VAL A 115 33.36 -3.76 0.76
N PHE A 116 34.21 -2.78 0.45
CA PHE A 116 34.16 -2.03 -0.80
C PHE A 116 34.41 -2.90 -2.03
N PHE A 117 35.46 -3.72 -2.01
CA PHE A 117 35.79 -4.61 -3.13
C PHE A 117 34.78 -5.74 -3.30
N ALA A 118 34.22 -6.29 -2.22
CA ALA A 118 33.15 -7.27 -2.30
C ALA A 118 31.89 -6.68 -2.96
N TRP A 119 31.52 -5.45 -2.58
CA TRP A 119 30.40 -4.75 -3.20
C TRP A 119 30.64 -4.50 -4.71
N LEU A 120 31.85 -4.09 -5.09
CA LEU A 120 32.24 -3.84 -6.49
C LEU A 120 32.33 -5.14 -7.32
N ALA A 121 32.82 -6.24 -6.73
CA ALA A 121 32.92 -7.53 -7.40
C ALA A 121 31.53 -8.10 -7.72
N ILE A 122 30.60 -8.06 -6.77
CA ILE A 122 29.21 -8.50 -6.99
C ILE A 122 28.54 -7.61 -8.06
N ASP A 123 28.76 -6.29 -7.99
CA ASP A 123 28.25 -5.34 -8.98
C ASP A 123 28.68 -5.70 -10.41
N THR A 124 29.97 -5.96 -10.55
CA THR A 124 30.59 -6.31 -11.84
C THR A 124 30.06 -7.66 -12.34
N LEU A 125 29.98 -8.67 -11.46
CA LEU A 125 29.52 -10.01 -11.80
C LEU A 125 28.06 -10.02 -12.27
N ILE A 126 27.15 -9.36 -11.53
CA ILE A 126 25.73 -9.27 -11.88
C ILE A 126 25.54 -8.59 -13.24
N LYS A 127 26.34 -7.57 -13.56
CA LYS A 127 26.22 -6.86 -14.85
C LYS A 127 26.78 -7.67 -16.02
N VAL A 128 27.92 -8.34 -15.83
CA VAL A 128 28.53 -9.19 -16.87
C VAL A 128 27.66 -10.41 -17.17
N LEU A 129 27.05 -11.03 -16.15
CA LEU A 129 26.16 -12.19 -16.32
C LEU A 129 24.74 -11.78 -16.73
N GLY A 130 24.19 -10.72 -16.14
CA GLY A 130 22.87 -10.19 -16.47
C GLY A 130 22.78 -9.68 -17.91
N GLY A 131 23.82 -9.01 -18.40
CA GLY A 131 23.92 -8.60 -19.81
C GLY A 131 23.98 -9.77 -20.80
N LYS A 132 24.48 -10.95 -20.38
CA LYS A 132 24.51 -12.17 -21.20
C LYS A 132 23.17 -12.92 -21.21
N ILE A 133 22.35 -12.81 -20.16
CA ILE A 133 21.04 -13.49 -20.05
C ILE A 133 19.96 -12.77 -20.90
N VAL A 134 20.03 -11.43 -21.02
CA VAL A 134 19.07 -10.62 -21.79
C VAL A 134 19.22 -10.82 -23.32
N ALA A 135 20.34 -11.37 -23.79
CA ALA A 135 20.53 -11.72 -25.20
C ALA A 135 19.81 -13.03 -25.62
N GLY A 136 19.22 -13.79 -24.67
CA GLY A 136 18.76 -15.17 -24.94
C GLY A 136 17.26 -15.45 -24.77
N ARG A 137 16.52 -14.78 -23.86
CA ARG A 137 15.09 -15.02 -23.66
C ARG A 137 14.38 -13.79 -23.09
N SER A 138 13.24 -13.44 -23.67
CA SER A 138 12.28 -12.47 -23.12
C SER A 138 11.76 -12.94 -21.76
N ALA A 139 12.44 -12.52 -20.68
CA ALA A 139 11.94 -12.58 -19.31
C ALA A 139 11.67 -11.14 -18.84
N GLY A 140 10.57 -10.95 -18.12
CA GLY A 140 10.03 -9.65 -17.73
C GLY A 140 11.06 -8.67 -17.18
N ASN A 141 10.83 -7.38 -17.48
CA ASN A 141 11.62 -6.19 -17.18
C ASN A 141 12.46 -6.26 -15.88
N ILE A 142 13.64 -6.85 -15.94
CA ILE A 142 14.73 -6.56 -15.00
C ILE A 142 15.51 -5.41 -15.64
N SER A 143 15.10 -4.18 -15.31
CA SER A 143 15.79 -2.97 -15.72
C SER A 143 17.10 -2.84 -14.93
N THR A 144 18.16 -3.51 -15.36
CA THR A 144 19.52 -3.11 -14.95
C THR A 144 19.79 -1.76 -15.62
N GLY A 145 19.69 -0.66 -14.87
CA GLY A 145 19.89 0.69 -15.38
C GLY A 145 21.16 0.81 -16.23
N ARG A 146 21.08 1.57 -17.32
CA ARG A 146 22.14 1.77 -18.33
C ARG A 146 23.35 2.59 -17.82
N GLY A 147 23.83 2.36 -16.60
CA GLY A 147 24.98 3.07 -16.01
C GLY A 147 25.73 2.27 -14.95
N PHE A 148 27.01 2.60 -14.73
CA PHE A 148 27.79 2.11 -13.58
C PHE A 148 27.19 2.68 -12.29
N GLY A 149 26.38 1.87 -11.57
CA GLY A 149 25.81 2.22 -10.26
C GLY A 149 25.35 0.97 -9.47
N PRO A 150 25.02 1.10 -8.18
CA PRO A 150 24.74 -0.01 -7.25
C PRO A 150 23.79 -1.09 -7.80
N TRP A 151 24.27 -2.32 -7.94
CA TRP A 151 23.46 -3.52 -8.23
C TRP A 151 22.34 -3.77 -7.21
N ASN A 152 22.46 -3.21 -5.99
CA ASN A 152 21.47 -3.30 -4.93
C ASN A 152 20.41 -2.19 -4.99
N ALA A 153 20.15 -1.61 -6.16
CA ALA A 153 18.93 -0.85 -6.44
C ALA A 153 17.95 -1.77 -7.16
N ILE A 154 17.25 -2.63 -6.41
CA ILE A 154 16.19 -3.47 -6.99
C ILE A 154 15.04 -2.49 -7.21
N GLN A 155 14.76 -2.19 -8.47
CA GLN A 155 13.56 -1.50 -8.88
C GLN A 155 12.42 -2.52 -8.79
N CYS A 156 11.97 -2.80 -7.56
CA CYS A 156 10.65 -3.37 -7.36
C CYS A 156 9.68 -2.29 -7.83
N THR A 157 9.21 -2.39 -9.07
CA THR A 157 7.94 -1.77 -9.43
C THR A 157 6.87 -2.55 -8.67
N VAL A 158 6.76 -2.28 -7.36
CA VAL A 158 5.44 -2.19 -6.77
C VAL A 158 4.77 -1.17 -7.69
N LYS A 159 3.75 -1.58 -8.45
CA LYS A 159 2.81 -0.58 -8.96
C LYS A 159 2.47 0.22 -7.72
N ASP A 160 2.97 1.46 -7.65
CA ASP A 160 2.61 2.38 -6.60
C ASP A 160 1.11 2.22 -6.42
N ALA A 161 0.64 2.05 -5.18
CA ALA A 161 -0.79 2.18 -4.94
C ALA A 161 -1.19 3.48 -5.66
N PRO A 162 -2.11 3.39 -6.65
CA PRO A 162 -2.33 4.50 -7.56
C PRO A 162 -2.59 5.73 -6.71
N PRO A 163 -1.91 6.87 -7.00
CA PRO A 163 -2.20 8.10 -6.30
C PRO A 163 -3.71 8.33 -6.38
N PRO A 164 -4.34 8.90 -5.33
CA PRO A 164 -5.78 9.06 -5.32
C PRO A 164 -6.20 9.77 -6.61
N PRO A 165 -7.34 9.39 -7.24
CA PRO A 165 -7.67 9.72 -8.63
C PRO A 165 -7.59 11.21 -9.02
N TRP A 166 -7.54 12.11 -8.04
CA TRP A 166 -7.42 13.56 -8.22
C TRP A 166 -5.99 14.08 -8.43
N ALA A 167 -4.94 13.27 -8.18
CA ALA A 167 -3.55 13.71 -8.24
C ALA A 167 -2.81 13.35 -9.54
N VAL A 168 -3.50 12.78 -10.53
CA VAL A 168 -2.87 12.33 -11.78
C VAL A 168 -2.92 13.43 -12.84
N ALA A 169 -1.81 14.16 -13.00
CA ALA A 169 -1.59 15.02 -14.16
C ALA A 169 -1.02 14.21 -15.34
N CYS A 170 -1.44 14.55 -16.56
CA CYS A 170 -0.81 14.04 -17.77
C CYS A 170 0.66 14.49 -17.82
N LYS A 171 1.61 13.56 -17.84
CA LYS A 171 3.04 13.88 -17.88
C LYS A 171 3.48 14.40 -19.25
N THR A 172 2.86 13.92 -20.33
CA THR A 172 3.20 14.31 -21.70
C THR A 172 1.97 14.28 -22.61
N PRO A 173 1.43 15.45 -23.03
CA PRO A 173 0.27 15.51 -23.90
C PRO A 173 0.48 14.74 -25.20
N GLY A 174 -0.49 13.89 -25.57
CA GLY A 174 -0.43 13.08 -26.80
C GLY A 174 0.27 11.71 -26.66
N GLN A 175 0.80 11.37 -25.49
CA GLN A 175 1.28 10.02 -25.18
C GLN A 175 0.30 9.33 -24.23
N LYS A 176 -0.10 8.09 -24.53
CA LYS A 176 -1.01 7.32 -23.67
C LYS A 176 -0.39 7.15 -22.29
N GLN A 177 -1.13 7.56 -21.26
CA GLN A 177 -0.72 7.36 -19.86
C GLN A 177 -1.88 6.69 -19.12
N ASP A 178 -1.81 5.37 -19.00
CA ASP A 178 -2.84 4.59 -18.33
C ASP A 178 -2.63 4.60 -16.81
N VAL A 179 -3.62 5.11 -16.08
CA VAL A 179 -3.71 4.99 -14.62
C VAL A 179 -5.03 4.33 -14.27
N ASP A 180 -4.99 3.15 -13.65
CA ASP A 180 -6.17 2.34 -13.29
C ASP A 180 -7.18 2.11 -14.43
N GLY A 181 -6.68 2.02 -15.66
CA GLY A 181 -7.51 1.81 -16.86
C GLY A 181 -8.10 3.09 -17.45
N PHE A 182 -7.62 4.27 -17.04
CA PHE A 182 -7.94 5.56 -17.66
C PHE A 182 -6.70 6.13 -18.35
N ASP A 183 -6.81 6.46 -19.64
CA ASP A 183 -5.78 7.23 -20.34
C ASP A 183 -5.91 8.71 -19.96
N VAL A 184 -5.11 9.14 -18.98
CA VAL A 184 -5.18 10.50 -18.44
C VAL A 184 -4.64 11.57 -19.40
N CYS A 185 -4.04 11.15 -20.51
CA CYS A 185 -3.49 12.00 -21.55
C CYS A 185 -4.33 12.00 -22.84
N ALA A 186 -5.47 11.30 -22.84
CA ALA A 186 -6.38 11.28 -23.99
C ALA A 186 -6.96 12.68 -24.28
N PRO A 187 -7.08 13.07 -25.56
CA PRO A 187 -7.79 14.28 -25.95
C PRO A 187 -9.22 14.23 -25.41
N GLY A 188 -9.61 15.23 -24.61
CA GLY A 188 -10.92 15.29 -23.94
C GLY A 188 -10.92 14.87 -22.46
N PHE A 189 -9.95 14.08 -21.99
CA PHE A 189 -9.85 13.75 -20.56
C PHE A 189 -9.50 14.99 -19.73
N GLN A 190 -8.56 15.81 -20.20
CA GLN A 190 -8.20 17.08 -19.55
C GLN A 190 -9.34 18.10 -19.60
N GLN A 191 -10.16 18.10 -20.67
CA GLN A 191 -11.37 18.93 -20.75
C GLN A 191 -12.46 18.44 -19.79
N PHE A 192 -12.61 17.12 -19.63
CA PHE A 192 -13.49 16.52 -18.63
C PHE A 192 -13.05 16.90 -17.20
N VAL A 193 -11.74 16.85 -16.89
CA VAL A 193 -11.19 17.30 -15.60
C VAL A 193 -11.38 18.81 -15.40
N GLN A 194 -11.17 19.63 -16.43
CA GLN A 194 -11.35 21.08 -16.35
C GLN A 194 -12.82 21.49 -16.20
N GLN A 195 -13.75 20.90 -16.95
CA GLN A 195 -15.20 21.09 -16.76
C GLN A 195 -15.66 20.61 -15.40
N ALA A 196 -15.11 19.48 -14.94
CA ALA A 196 -15.34 18.98 -13.61
C ALA A 196 -14.97 20.03 -12.53
N THR A 197 -13.77 20.59 -12.66
CA THR A 197 -13.22 21.53 -11.69
C THR A 197 -13.90 22.92 -11.78
N ALA A 198 -14.34 23.34 -12.97
CA ALA A 198 -14.93 24.66 -13.23
C ALA A 198 -16.36 24.81 -12.73
N ASP A 199 -17.16 23.75 -12.72
CA ASP A 199 -18.57 23.82 -12.31
C ASP A 199 -18.77 23.72 -10.79
N GLY A 200 -17.68 23.49 -10.03
CA GLY A 200 -17.74 23.06 -8.62
C GLY A 200 -18.58 21.78 -8.41
N LYS A 201 -18.93 21.09 -9.50
CA LYS A 201 -19.92 20.01 -9.58
C LYS A 201 -19.59 18.95 -10.64
N GLY A 202 -18.36 18.87 -11.14
CA GLY A 202 -17.84 17.62 -11.69
C GLY A 202 -16.49 17.26 -11.05
N GLY A 203 -15.90 16.09 -11.20
CA GLY A 203 -16.34 14.95 -11.99
C GLY A 203 -17.40 14.17 -11.25
N ALA A 204 -17.41 12.87 -11.48
CA ALA A 204 -17.90 11.96 -10.47
C ALA A 204 -17.40 12.49 -9.12
N SER A 205 -18.32 12.98 -8.30
CA SER A 205 -17.97 13.29 -6.94
C SER A 205 -17.68 11.94 -6.28
N VAL A 206 -16.43 11.48 -6.43
CA VAL A 206 -15.63 11.25 -5.23
C VAL A 206 -15.59 12.61 -4.56
N ARG A 207 -16.70 12.95 -3.89
CA ARG A 207 -16.62 13.75 -2.70
C ARG A 207 -15.68 12.91 -1.83
N ALA A 208 -14.38 13.18 -1.93
CA ALA A 208 -13.51 13.22 -0.78
C ALA A 208 -14.09 14.28 0.14
N ASN A 209 -15.25 13.96 0.70
CA ASN A 209 -16.03 14.79 1.57
C ASN A 209 -16.66 13.83 2.59
N ARG A 210 -15.76 13.04 3.21
CA ARG A 210 -15.61 12.85 4.65
C ARG A 210 -14.45 11.87 4.93
N ALA A 211 -13.22 12.25 4.54
CA ALA A 211 -12.02 11.67 5.17
C ALA A 211 -11.89 12.06 6.68
N GLY A 212 -12.90 12.71 7.26
CA GLY A 212 -12.98 13.08 8.67
C GLY A 212 -14.23 12.59 9.42
N GLY A 213 -15.08 11.75 8.80
CA GLY A 213 -16.25 11.18 9.49
C GLY A 213 -15.93 9.89 10.24
N THR A 214 -16.75 9.52 11.22
CA THR A 214 -16.83 8.16 11.78
C THR A 214 -18.12 7.50 11.30
N CYS A 215 -18.19 6.16 11.32
CA CYS A 215 -19.49 5.51 11.26
C CYS A 215 -20.39 6.00 12.40
N SER A 216 -21.70 5.96 12.21
CA SER A 216 -22.61 6.19 13.35
C SER A 216 -22.39 5.09 14.40
N PRO A 217 -22.54 5.40 15.70
CA PRO A 217 -22.39 4.41 16.77
C PRO A 217 -23.29 3.19 16.58
N GLU A 218 -24.49 3.38 16.01
CA GLU A 218 -25.43 2.30 15.72
C GLU A 218 -24.91 1.36 14.64
N ILE A 219 -24.31 1.90 13.58
CA ILE A 219 -23.69 1.10 12.51
C ILE A 219 -22.47 0.36 13.07
N ALA A 220 -21.61 1.04 13.84
CA ALA A 220 -20.44 0.41 14.45
C ALA A 220 -20.83 -0.77 15.36
N LYS A 221 -21.85 -0.58 16.20
CA LYS A 221 -22.41 -1.66 17.04
C LYS A 221 -22.90 -2.84 16.21
N ARG A 222 -23.69 -2.59 15.17
CA ARG A 222 -24.23 -3.64 14.29
C ARG A 222 -23.12 -4.43 13.58
N LEU A 223 -22.06 -3.75 13.15
CA LEU A 223 -20.89 -4.39 12.54
C LEU A 223 -20.14 -5.28 13.55
N ASP A 224 -20.01 -4.85 14.80
CA ASP A 224 -19.31 -5.61 15.83
C ASP A 224 -20.08 -6.89 16.22
N GLU A 225 -21.42 -6.83 16.30
CA GLU A 225 -22.29 -7.99 16.55
C GLU A 225 -22.05 -9.14 15.55
N ASP A 226 -21.87 -8.82 14.27
CA ASP A 226 -21.74 -9.82 13.20
C ASP A 226 -20.27 -10.06 12.78
N LYS A 227 -19.30 -9.42 13.46
CA LYS A 227 -17.89 -9.37 13.05
C LYS A 227 -17.26 -10.75 12.84
N GLN A 228 -17.47 -11.67 13.78
CA GLN A 228 -16.90 -13.02 13.69
C GLN A 228 -17.50 -13.81 12.53
N LEU A 229 -18.80 -13.65 12.28
CA LEU A 229 -19.49 -14.28 11.16
C LEU A 229 -18.94 -13.76 9.83
N ILE A 230 -18.78 -12.44 9.68
CA ILE A 230 -18.26 -11.85 8.44
C ILE A 230 -16.81 -12.23 8.20
N ILE A 231 -15.96 -12.26 9.23
CA ILE A 231 -14.57 -12.73 9.10
C ILE A 231 -14.55 -14.18 8.62
N ALA A 232 -15.34 -15.07 9.25
CA ALA A 232 -15.39 -16.48 8.86
C ALA A 232 -15.86 -16.67 7.40
N LEU A 233 -16.91 -15.95 6.98
CA LEU A 233 -17.40 -16.01 5.60
C LEU A 233 -16.37 -15.44 4.62
N ALA A 234 -15.73 -14.32 4.94
CA ALA A 234 -14.72 -13.69 4.10
C ALA A 234 -13.49 -14.59 3.93
N ASP A 235 -13.04 -15.25 5.01
CA ASP A 235 -11.94 -16.21 4.99
C ASP A 235 -12.29 -17.48 4.18
N GLN A 236 -13.53 -17.95 4.29
CA GLN A 236 -14.04 -19.09 3.53
C GLN A 236 -14.03 -18.79 2.03
N TYR A 237 -14.48 -17.60 1.62
CA TYR A 237 -14.63 -17.23 0.21
C TYR A 237 -13.46 -16.38 -0.34
N LYS A 238 -12.40 -16.20 0.44
CA LYS A 238 -11.16 -15.49 0.06
C LYS A 238 -11.42 -14.06 -0.44
N VAL A 239 -12.24 -13.33 0.31
CA VAL A 239 -12.57 -11.91 0.04
C VAL A 239 -12.20 -11.03 1.22
N ASP A 240 -12.14 -9.70 1.00
CA ASP A 240 -11.87 -8.74 2.07
C ASP A 240 -13.16 -8.50 2.88
N PRO A 241 -13.20 -8.79 4.20
CA PRO A 241 -14.37 -8.55 5.03
C PRO A 241 -14.78 -7.07 5.06
N ALA A 242 -13.83 -6.14 4.92
CA ALA A 242 -14.13 -4.70 4.89
C ALA A 242 -14.96 -4.31 3.67
N VAL A 243 -14.81 -5.02 2.53
CA VAL A 243 -15.62 -4.76 1.34
C VAL A 243 -17.05 -5.25 1.54
N ILE A 244 -17.22 -6.44 2.15
CA ILE A 244 -18.56 -6.95 2.52
C ILE A 244 -19.26 -5.97 3.47
N GLN A 245 -18.53 -5.50 4.48
CA GLN A 245 -19.00 -4.51 5.43
C GLN A 245 -19.43 -3.20 4.75
N ALA A 246 -18.57 -2.67 3.88
CA ALA A 246 -18.85 -1.43 3.15
C ALA A 246 -20.08 -1.51 2.25
N MET A 247 -20.27 -2.65 1.57
CA MET A 247 -21.46 -2.90 0.77
C MET A 247 -22.70 -2.97 1.65
N GLY A 248 -22.71 -3.77 2.72
CA GLY A 248 -23.90 -3.88 3.58
C GLY A 248 -24.31 -2.56 4.26
N ILE A 249 -23.34 -1.68 4.57
CA ILE A 249 -23.65 -0.31 5.03
C ILE A 249 -24.37 0.47 3.92
N GLN A 250 -23.90 0.39 2.68
CA GLN A 250 -24.54 1.09 1.56
C GLN A 250 -25.91 0.50 1.21
N GLU A 251 -26.07 -0.82 1.28
CA GLU A 251 -27.31 -1.51 0.91
C GLU A 251 -28.43 -1.28 1.94
N SER A 252 -28.12 -1.26 3.24
CA SER A 252 -29.16 -1.19 4.28
C SER A 252 -28.79 -0.44 5.55
N HIS A 253 -27.62 0.20 5.61
CA HIS A 253 -27.01 0.66 6.87
C HIS A 253 -26.81 -0.49 7.87
N TRP A 254 -26.43 -1.67 7.35
CA TRP A 254 -26.31 -2.90 8.12
C TRP A 254 -27.58 -3.28 8.90
N ASN A 255 -28.75 -2.90 8.38
CA ASN A 255 -30.02 -3.13 9.06
C ASN A 255 -30.51 -4.57 8.80
N LYS A 256 -30.31 -5.46 9.78
CA LYS A 256 -30.78 -6.86 9.75
C LYS A 256 -32.32 -7.00 9.64
N GLN A 257 -33.08 -5.94 9.88
CA GLN A 257 -34.55 -5.92 9.82
C GLN A 257 -35.07 -5.07 8.65
N VAL A 258 -34.22 -4.76 7.66
CA VAL A 258 -34.65 -4.00 6.48
C VAL A 258 -35.78 -4.77 5.75
N PRO A 259 -36.91 -4.12 5.45
CA PRO A 259 -37.97 -4.76 4.67
C PRO A 259 -37.48 -5.05 3.23
N PRO A 260 -38.15 -5.95 2.50
CA PRO A 260 -37.86 -6.14 1.09
C PRO A 260 -38.02 -4.83 0.31
N THR A 261 -37.02 -4.49 -0.50
CA THR A 261 -37.04 -3.28 -1.32
C THR A 261 -37.47 -3.62 -2.73
N ARG A 262 -38.45 -2.89 -3.26
CA ARG A 262 -38.92 -3.07 -4.64
C ARG A 262 -38.01 -2.32 -5.62
N GLU A 263 -37.48 -3.04 -6.59
CA GLU A 263 -36.61 -2.52 -7.65
C GLU A 263 -37.39 -1.92 -8.82
N LYS A 264 -36.70 -1.18 -9.69
CA LYS A 264 -37.29 -0.54 -10.87
C LYS A 264 -37.90 -1.52 -11.85
N ASP A 265 -37.32 -2.71 -11.97
CA ASP A 265 -37.81 -3.80 -12.83
C ASP A 265 -38.97 -4.60 -12.20
N GLY A 266 -39.40 -4.22 -10.99
CA GLY A 266 -40.47 -4.88 -10.25
C GLY A 266 -40.04 -6.07 -9.41
N SER A 267 -38.76 -6.47 -9.46
CA SER A 267 -38.20 -7.47 -8.56
C SER A 267 -38.04 -6.93 -7.13
N TYR A 268 -37.74 -7.81 -6.18
CA TYR A 268 -37.44 -7.44 -4.80
C TYR A 268 -36.02 -7.85 -4.39
N ALA A 269 -35.42 -7.00 -3.55
CA ALA A 269 -34.16 -7.25 -2.86
C ALA A 269 -34.41 -7.48 -1.36
N TYR A 270 -33.74 -8.47 -0.77
CA TYR A 270 -34.03 -8.97 0.57
C TYR A 270 -32.82 -8.87 1.50
N GLY A 271 -33.11 -8.60 2.78
CA GLY A 271 -32.14 -8.66 3.87
C GLY A 271 -31.06 -7.57 3.85
N PRO A 272 -30.12 -7.61 4.81
CA PRO A 272 -29.14 -6.54 5.04
C PRO A 272 -28.20 -6.25 3.86
N MET A 273 -27.99 -7.21 2.96
CA MET A 273 -27.15 -7.08 1.78
C MET A 273 -27.95 -6.91 0.48
N GLN A 274 -29.28 -6.72 0.58
CA GLN A 274 -30.19 -6.45 -0.53
C GLN A 274 -30.01 -7.42 -1.71
N ILE A 275 -30.14 -8.73 -1.43
CA ILE A 275 -29.99 -9.78 -2.43
C ILE A 275 -31.32 -10.06 -3.12
N ARG A 276 -31.33 -10.07 -4.45
CA ARG A 276 -32.47 -10.52 -5.26
C ARG A 276 -32.60 -12.05 -5.28
N MET A 277 -33.82 -12.55 -5.45
CA MET A 277 -34.10 -13.99 -5.46
C MET A 277 -33.43 -14.71 -6.66
N ASP A 278 -33.41 -14.08 -7.83
CA ASP A 278 -32.72 -14.59 -9.01
C ASP A 278 -31.21 -14.71 -8.77
N THR A 279 -30.58 -13.69 -8.17
CA THR A 279 -29.19 -13.72 -7.74
C THR A 279 -28.95 -14.86 -6.75
N ALA A 280 -29.81 -15.03 -5.74
CA ALA A 280 -29.70 -16.12 -4.78
C ALA A 280 -29.77 -17.51 -5.45
N CYS A 281 -30.64 -17.69 -6.44
CA CYS A 281 -30.69 -18.91 -7.25
C CYS A 281 -29.38 -19.17 -8.00
N THR A 282 -28.70 -18.13 -8.52
CA THR A 282 -27.39 -18.31 -9.19
C THR A 282 -26.27 -18.79 -8.25
N ILE A 283 -26.46 -18.64 -6.94
CA ILE A 283 -25.49 -19.01 -5.91
C ILE A 283 -25.85 -20.35 -5.25
N HIS A 284 -27.14 -20.58 -5.01
CA HIS A 284 -27.60 -21.78 -4.33
C HIS A 284 -28.95 -22.27 -4.89
N GLN A 285 -28.94 -23.49 -5.42
CA GLN A 285 -30.08 -24.10 -6.15
C GLN A 285 -31.40 -24.07 -5.36
N SER A 286 -31.34 -24.12 -4.02
CA SER A 286 -32.55 -24.09 -3.19
C SER A 286 -33.40 -22.82 -3.34
N PHE A 287 -32.85 -21.72 -3.85
CA PHE A 287 -33.59 -20.48 -4.09
C PHE A 287 -34.23 -20.41 -5.48
N CYS A 288 -33.98 -21.40 -6.35
CA CYS A 288 -34.48 -21.40 -7.72
C CYS A 288 -35.97 -21.68 -7.86
N SER A 289 -36.67 -22.01 -6.76
CA SER A 289 -38.13 -22.03 -6.72
C SER A 289 -38.75 -20.62 -6.63
N GLY A 290 -37.94 -19.56 -6.61
CA GLY A 290 -38.41 -18.18 -6.65
C GLY A 290 -38.89 -17.66 -5.30
N GLU A 291 -39.76 -16.65 -5.34
CA GLU A 291 -40.24 -15.90 -4.16
C GLU A 291 -41.33 -16.65 -3.37
N THR A 292 -41.00 -17.86 -2.90
CA THR A 292 -41.84 -18.60 -1.96
C THR A 292 -41.71 -18.01 -0.54
N PRO A 293 -42.72 -18.15 0.34
CA PRO A 293 -42.64 -17.67 1.72
C PRO A 293 -41.40 -18.18 2.46
N ASP A 294 -41.03 -19.45 2.25
CA ASP A 294 -39.84 -20.05 2.85
C ASP A 294 -38.55 -19.44 2.32
N ASN A 295 -38.44 -19.23 1.01
CA ASN A 295 -37.25 -18.60 0.42
C ASN A 295 -37.09 -17.15 0.85
N ILE A 296 -38.18 -16.38 0.92
CA ILE A 296 -38.18 -15.00 1.42
C ILE A 296 -37.68 -14.99 2.87
N LYS A 297 -38.27 -15.82 3.73
CA LYS A 297 -37.84 -15.94 5.14
C LYS A 297 -36.36 -16.31 5.25
N ARG A 298 -35.91 -17.30 4.48
CA ARG A 298 -34.51 -17.74 4.48
C ARG A 298 -33.55 -16.68 3.96
N LEU A 299 -33.95 -15.86 2.99
CA LEU A 299 -33.10 -14.81 2.43
C LEU A 299 -33.11 -13.53 3.29
N GLN A 300 -34.16 -13.30 4.09
CA GLN A 300 -34.20 -12.26 5.10
C GLN A 300 -33.39 -12.62 6.36
N GLU A 301 -33.21 -13.91 6.65
CA GLU A 301 -32.35 -14.37 7.76
C GLU A 301 -30.91 -13.86 7.59
N PRO A 302 -30.38 -13.03 8.51
CA PRO A 302 -29.11 -12.32 8.31
C PRO A 302 -27.94 -13.23 7.96
N LYS A 303 -27.82 -14.39 8.63
CA LYS A 303 -26.72 -15.32 8.38
C LYS A 303 -26.72 -15.84 6.93
N ASN A 304 -27.87 -16.27 6.44
CA ASN A 304 -28.01 -16.75 5.06
C ASN A 304 -27.81 -15.60 4.06
N ASN A 305 -28.32 -14.41 4.37
CA ASN A 305 -28.18 -13.24 3.53
C ASN A 305 -26.70 -12.86 3.35
N PHE A 306 -25.94 -12.79 4.45
CA PHE A 306 -24.50 -12.52 4.42
C PHE A 306 -23.72 -13.60 3.67
N GLU A 307 -24.07 -14.88 3.84
CA GLU A 307 -23.42 -15.96 3.11
C GLU A 307 -23.65 -15.85 1.60
N ILE A 308 -24.91 -15.70 1.16
CA ILE A 308 -25.24 -15.58 -0.26
C ILE A 308 -24.59 -14.33 -0.86
N ALA A 309 -24.62 -13.19 -0.16
CA ALA A 309 -23.99 -11.96 -0.61
C ALA A 309 -22.47 -12.08 -0.74
N THR A 310 -21.81 -12.70 0.26
CA THR A 310 -20.36 -12.90 0.24
C THR A 310 -19.95 -13.82 -0.91
N ARG A 311 -20.70 -14.90 -1.15
CA ARG A 311 -20.49 -15.81 -2.28
C ARG A 311 -20.69 -15.12 -3.62
N TYR A 312 -21.76 -14.32 -3.75
CA TYR A 312 -22.05 -13.57 -4.97
C TYR A 312 -20.92 -12.59 -5.27
N TYR A 313 -20.50 -11.81 -4.28
CA TYR A 313 -19.37 -10.91 -4.40
C TYR A 313 -18.07 -11.63 -4.76
N ALA A 314 -17.75 -12.76 -4.11
CA ALA A 314 -16.57 -13.56 -4.43
C ALA A 314 -16.56 -14.03 -5.89
N ARG A 315 -17.71 -14.49 -6.41
CA ARG A 315 -17.87 -14.86 -7.83
C ARG A 315 -17.63 -13.67 -8.75
N LEU A 316 -18.14 -12.49 -8.41
CA LEU A 316 -17.92 -11.26 -9.20
C LEU A 316 -16.45 -10.82 -9.16
N LYS A 317 -15.81 -10.89 -7.99
CA LYS A 317 -14.38 -10.59 -7.82
C LYS A 317 -13.51 -11.53 -8.64
N GLN A 318 -13.82 -12.83 -8.65
CA GLN A 318 -13.14 -13.80 -9.50
C GLN A 318 -13.35 -13.48 -11.00
N LYS A 319 -14.56 -13.10 -11.40
CA LYS A 319 -14.90 -12.80 -12.80
C LYS A 319 -14.20 -11.52 -13.31
N TYR A 320 -14.11 -10.47 -12.50
CA TYR A 320 -13.63 -9.16 -12.95
C TYR A 320 -12.22 -8.81 -12.47
N GLY A 321 -11.64 -9.59 -11.56
CA GLY A 321 -10.24 -9.48 -11.12
C GLY A 321 -9.93 -8.31 -10.18
N ASN A 322 -10.90 -7.45 -9.84
CA ASN A 322 -10.71 -6.36 -8.88
C ASN A 322 -12.00 -5.96 -8.15
N ASP A 323 -11.84 -5.35 -6.97
CA ASP A 323 -12.95 -4.99 -6.09
C ASP A 323 -13.88 -3.94 -6.69
N ARG A 324 -13.33 -2.92 -7.37
CA ARG A 324 -14.12 -1.83 -7.95
C ARG A 324 -15.14 -2.36 -8.96
N LEU A 325 -14.71 -3.21 -9.89
CA LEU A 325 -15.59 -3.82 -10.88
C LEU A 325 -16.55 -4.85 -10.26
N ALA A 326 -16.12 -5.56 -9.23
CA ALA A 326 -16.97 -6.50 -8.51
C ALA A 326 -18.10 -5.80 -7.75
N ILE A 327 -17.80 -4.70 -7.03
CA ILE A 327 -18.79 -3.87 -6.33
C ILE A 327 -19.76 -3.26 -7.33
N ALA A 328 -19.25 -2.70 -8.44
CA ALA A 328 -20.11 -2.11 -9.46
C ALA A 328 -21.06 -3.15 -10.08
N ALA A 329 -20.56 -4.36 -10.36
CA ALA A 329 -21.37 -5.44 -10.91
C ALA A 329 -22.35 -6.04 -9.88
N TYR A 330 -22.06 -5.94 -8.58
CA TYR A 330 -22.95 -6.39 -7.52
C TYR A 330 -24.28 -5.64 -7.58
N ASN A 331 -24.24 -4.30 -7.73
CA ASN A 331 -25.43 -3.45 -7.79
C ASN A 331 -25.97 -3.28 -9.23
N GLY A 332 -25.10 -3.03 -10.20
CA GLY A 332 -25.51 -2.67 -11.56
C GLY A 332 -25.72 -3.84 -12.52
N GLY A 333 -25.32 -5.06 -12.14
CA GLY A 333 -25.40 -6.29 -12.94
C GLY A 333 -24.52 -6.31 -14.21
N TRP A 334 -24.21 -5.16 -14.80
CA TRP A 334 -23.58 -5.04 -16.11
C TRP A 334 -22.26 -4.29 -16.04
N ASN A 335 -21.24 -4.90 -16.62
CA ASN A 335 -19.90 -4.33 -16.74
C ASN A 335 -19.53 -4.15 -18.22
N THR A 336 -20.49 -3.72 -19.04
CA THR A 336 -20.28 -3.51 -20.48
C THR A 336 -19.28 -2.38 -20.71
N PRO A 337 -18.35 -2.53 -21.68
CA PRO A 337 -17.56 -1.39 -22.15
C PRO A 337 -18.49 -0.26 -22.62
N SER A 338 -18.11 0.97 -22.34
CA SER A 338 -18.81 2.12 -22.93
C SER A 338 -18.50 2.21 -24.42
N GLN A 339 -19.46 2.67 -25.22
CA GLN A 339 -19.23 2.94 -26.64
C GLN A 339 -18.55 4.30 -26.88
N VAL A 340 -18.46 5.13 -25.85
CA VAL A 340 -18.00 6.52 -25.94
C VAL A 340 -16.79 6.77 -25.06
N CYS A 341 -16.74 6.20 -23.85
CA CYS A 341 -15.55 6.27 -23.03
C CYS A 341 -14.53 5.23 -23.51
N ALA A 342 -13.49 5.70 -24.18
CA ALA A 342 -12.46 4.87 -24.84
C ALA A 342 -11.83 3.78 -23.95
N THR A 343 -11.85 3.94 -22.63
CA THR A 343 -11.30 2.96 -21.67
C THR A 343 -12.25 2.64 -20.50
N GLY A 344 -13.45 3.21 -20.50
CA GLY A 344 -14.39 3.15 -19.37
C GLY A 344 -15.50 2.12 -19.56
N ARG A 345 -16.09 1.69 -18.44
CA ARG A 345 -17.34 0.90 -18.43
C ARG A 345 -18.53 1.82 -18.59
N ALA A 346 -19.63 1.32 -19.13
CA ALA A 346 -20.84 2.11 -19.36
C ALA A 346 -21.28 2.85 -18.08
N TRP A 347 -21.22 2.18 -16.92
CA TRP A 347 -21.61 2.79 -15.64
C TRP A 347 -20.70 3.93 -15.17
N GLU A 348 -19.45 3.99 -15.64
CA GLU A 348 -18.50 5.05 -15.28
C GLU A 348 -18.78 6.35 -16.04
N CYS A 349 -19.53 6.24 -17.14
CA CYS A 349 -19.71 7.29 -18.11
C CYS A 349 -21.03 8.01 -17.92
N LYS A 350 -21.00 9.35 -17.95
CA LYS A 350 -22.21 10.16 -17.97
C LYS A 350 -22.96 10.07 -19.30
N TRP A 351 -22.23 9.83 -20.39
CA TRP A 351 -22.77 9.73 -21.75
C TRP A 351 -22.42 8.39 -22.36
N ASP A 352 -23.35 7.79 -23.09
CA ASP A 352 -23.11 6.58 -23.89
C ASP A 352 -24.00 6.59 -25.15
N ARG A 353 -23.90 5.57 -25.99
CA ARG A 353 -24.76 5.44 -27.18
C ARG A 353 -26.00 4.60 -26.88
N ASP A 354 -27.16 5.06 -27.37
CA ASP A 354 -28.38 4.27 -27.38
C ASP A 354 -28.30 3.13 -28.42
N LYS A 355 -29.36 2.32 -28.49
CA LYS A 355 -29.48 1.22 -29.46
C LYS A 355 -29.43 1.66 -30.94
N ASN A 356 -29.66 2.94 -31.21
CA ASN A 356 -29.62 3.53 -32.55
C ASN A 356 -28.27 4.22 -32.82
N GLY A 357 -27.33 4.17 -31.88
CA GLY A 357 -26.01 4.80 -31.99
C GLY A 357 -25.99 6.29 -31.61
N ASN A 358 -27.09 6.87 -31.15
CA ASN A 358 -27.15 8.29 -30.75
C ASN A 358 -26.48 8.49 -29.39
N LEU A 359 -25.71 9.58 -29.24
CA LEU A 359 -25.16 9.97 -27.94
C LEU A 359 -26.27 10.44 -27.01
N VAL A 360 -26.45 9.75 -25.88
CA VAL A 360 -27.48 10.03 -24.88
C VAL A 360 -26.89 10.02 -23.48
N GLU A 361 -27.56 10.70 -22.54
CA GLU A 361 -27.15 10.62 -21.13
C GLU A 361 -27.40 9.20 -20.61
N ASN A 362 -26.36 8.59 -20.03
CA ASN A 362 -26.43 7.26 -19.45
C ASN A 362 -27.05 7.31 -18.05
N THR A 363 -28.35 7.60 -18.03
CA THR A 363 -29.16 7.74 -16.82
C THR A 363 -29.42 6.40 -16.13
N GLY A 364 -29.33 5.28 -16.86
CA GLY A 364 -29.51 3.94 -16.33
C GLY A 364 -28.55 3.60 -15.19
N PHE A 365 -27.30 4.07 -15.29
CA PHE A 365 -26.28 3.87 -14.25
C PHE A 365 -26.05 5.09 -13.36
N LYS A 366 -26.91 6.12 -13.43
CA LYS A 366 -26.74 7.34 -12.64
C LYS A 366 -26.61 7.07 -11.14
N HIS A 367 -27.49 6.23 -10.60
CA HIS A 367 -27.45 5.87 -9.17
C HIS A 367 -26.16 5.14 -8.80
N LEU A 368 -25.73 4.19 -9.64
CA LEU A 368 -24.50 3.45 -9.44
C LEU A 368 -23.28 4.39 -9.43
N ARG A 369 -23.20 5.27 -10.42
CA ARG A 369 -22.10 6.20 -10.68
C ARG A 369 -21.98 7.30 -9.63
N GLU A 370 -23.11 7.90 -9.24
CA GLU A 370 -23.13 9.15 -8.46
C GLU A 370 -23.45 8.91 -6.98
N THR A 371 -23.93 7.73 -6.59
CA THR A 371 -24.35 7.46 -5.21
C THR A 371 -23.74 6.17 -4.67
N HIS A 372 -24.04 5.02 -5.28
CA HIS A 372 -23.67 3.72 -4.73
C HIS A 372 -22.16 3.54 -4.65
N MET A 373 -21.44 3.64 -5.77
CA MET A 373 -19.98 3.44 -5.79
C MET A 373 -19.22 4.42 -4.88
N PRO A 374 -19.46 5.74 -4.93
CA PRO A 374 -18.81 6.67 -4.02
C PRO A 374 -19.05 6.34 -2.54
N ASN A 375 -20.27 5.94 -2.17
CA ASN A 375 -20.59 5.62 -0.79
C ASN A 375 -19.94 4.33 -0.32
N VAL A 376 -19.93 3.26 -1.13
CA VAL A 376 -19.24 2.01 -0.77
C VAL A 376 -17.75 2.27 -0.56
N LEU A 377 -17.10 3.02 -1.46
CA LEU A 377 -15.69 3.35 -1.33
C LEU A 377 -15.40 4.22 -0.10
N ASN A 378 -16.29 5.14 0.25
CA ASN A 378 -16.19 5.92 1.47
C ASN A 378 -16.34 5.03 2.72
N ASN A 379 -17.34 4.14 2.76
CA ASN A 379 -17.54 3.21 3.87
C ASN A 379 -16.32 2.30 4.05
N LEU A 380 -15.74 1.80 2.94
CA LEU A 380 -14.54 0.98 2.95
C LEU A 380 -13.34 1.73 3.56
N ALA A 381 -13.16 3.00 3.21
CA ALA A 381 -12.12 3.84 3.80
C ALA A 381 -12.33 3.98 5.32
N LEU A 382 -13.55 4.29 5.76
CA LEU A 382 -13.87 4.42 7.19
C LEU A 382 -13.58 3.14 7.97
N ILE A 383 -13.92 1.97 7.42
CA ILE A 383 -13.65 0.66 8.06
C ILE A 383 -12.14 0.42 8.17
N ARG A 384 -11.39 0.60 7.07
CA ARG A 384 -9.94 0.36 7.02
C ARG A 384 -9.15 1.31 7.92
N GLU A 385 -9.62 2.54 8.07
CA GLU A 385 -9.05 3.52 9.00
C GLU A 385 -9.44 3.26 10.45
N GLY A 386 -10.30 2.26 10.71
CA GLY A 386 -10.78 1.93 12.05
C GLY A 386 -11.75 2.96 12.64
N LYS A 387 -12.38 3.76 11.78
CA LYS A 387 -13.38 4.79 12.13
C LYS A 387 -14.82 4.23 12.22
N CYS A 388 -14.96 2.92 12.12
CA CYS A 388 -16.20 2.16 12.30
C CYS A 388 -16.01 1.10 13.38
N LYS A 389 -15.81 1.55 14.62
CA LYS A 389 -15.55 0.72 15.79
C LYS A 389 -16.34 1.21 16.99
#